data_AF-A0A8R2B7G7-F1
#
_entry.id   AF-A0A8R2B7G7-F1
#
_cell.length_a   1.000
_cell.length_b   1.000
_cell.length_c   1.000
_cell.angle_alpha   90.00
_cell.angle_beta   90.00
_cell.angle_gamma   90.00
#
_symmetry.space_group_name_H-M   'P 1'
#
loop_
_entity.id
_entity.type
_entity.pdbx_description
1 polymer ?
#
loop_
_entity_poly.entity_id
_entity_poly.type
_entity_poly.pdbx_seq_one_letter_code
_entity_poly.pdbx_strand_id
1 'polypeptide(L)'
;MYGLPSLLKTAYYACSEIERNKFDLMEAPDVDIRNCCESLFDIIKIDKNQNEGNDRQTMYSRSKFPINDQRYKNICEKAALHEHIDCLRLAHEVGVPWGWDGGKACDIAAKSGNLECLRYAAENGCPWDKETCNWAARNGHLDCLVYARENGCPWDEETCTWAARNGHLDCIVYARENGCPWNSETCKWAARNGHLNCLVYARENGCPWNSETCSNAARNGHMDCLVYARENGCPWNSETCSEAAFNGHMECLVYARENGCPWDVATCSKAAYNGHMDCLVYARENGCPWDQKTCSKAAYNGQLECLAYARENGCPWNSLTCSEAAFNGHTECLVYAQENGCPLDECSWSMMYARSTRMLRLRTGKREPVEQGDVPESRL
;
A
#
# COMPACT_ATOMS: atom_id res chain seq x y z
N MET A 1 15.38 -1.92 43.58
CA MET A 1 16.21 -2.93 42.92
C MET A 1 15.99 -2.76 41.42
N TYR A 2 17.06 -2.60 40.63
CA TYR A 2 17.03 -2.15 39.24
C TYR A 2 16.23 -3.09 38.33
N GLY A 3 15.32 -2.57 37.50
CA GLY A 3 14.82 -3.28 36.33
C GLY A 3 15.87 -3.17 35.22
N LEU A 4 16.99 -3.90 35.35
CA LEU A 4 17.95 -3.99 34.25
C LEU A 4 17.34 -4.82 33.12
N PRO A 5 17.70 -4.55 31.85
CA PRO A 5 17.44 -5.50 30.77
C PRO A 5 18.02 -6.86 31.17
N SER A 6 17.50 -7.96 30.61
CA SER A 6 17.88 -9.30 31.06
C SER A 6 19.40 -9.41 31.26
N LEU A 7 19.82 -10.00 32.39
CA LEU A 7 21.24 -10.16 32.72
C LEU A 7 22.01 -10.83 31.58
N LEU A 8 21.33 -11.72 30.86
CA LEU A 8 21.79 -12.36 29.63
C LEU A 8 22.07 -11.35 28.50
N LYS A 9 21.14 -10.44 28.18
CA LYS A 9 21.34 -9.39 27.17
C LYS A 9 22.50 -8.46 27.54
N THR A 10 22.63 -8.07 28.81
CA THR A 10 23.74 -7.22 29.27
C THR A 10 25.08 -7.95 29.20
N ALA A 11 25.14 -9.21 29.62
CA ALA A 11 26.36 -10.01 29.53
C ALA A 11 26.78 -10.23 28.08
N TYR A 12 25.84 -10.60 27.21
CA TYR A 12 26.07 -10.80 25.79
C TYR A 12 26.55 -9.52 25.09
N TYR A 13 25.96 -8.36 25.40
CA TYR A 13 26.42 -7.07 24.85
C TYR A 13 27.84 -6.68 25.31
N ALA A 14 28.26 -7.10 26.50
CA ALA A 14 29.60 -6.85 27.01
C ALA A 14 30.68 -7.76 26.38
N CYS A 15 30.29 -8.88 25.76
CA CYS A 15 31.19 -9.80 25.09
C CYS A 15 31.76 -9.22 23.79
N SER A 16 33.00 -9.61 23.47
CA SER A 16 33.60 -9.36 22.16
C SER A 16 32.85 -10.11 21.06
N GLU A 17 33.03 -9.70 19.81
CA GLU A 17 32.46 -10.39 18.65
C GLU A 17 32.82 -11.88 18.59
N ILE A 18 34.06 -12.22 18.95
CA ILE A 18 34.54 -13.62 18.98
C ILE A 18 33.80 -14.42 20.05
N GLU A 19 33.59 -13.85 21.23
CA GLU A 19 32.87 -14.50 22.33
C GLU A 19 31.39 -14.69 22.01
N ARG A 20 30.76 -13.69 21.38
CA ARG A 20 29.37 -13.78 20.89
C ARG A 20 29.21 -14.86 19.84
N ASN A 21 30.05 -14.86 18.80
CA ASN A 21 30.05 -15.90 17.77
C ASN A 21 30.21 -17.30 18.38
N LYS A 22 31.04 -17.43 19.43
CA LYS A 22 31.20 -18.71 20.13
C LYS A 22 29.95 -19.10 20.91
N PHE A 23 29.28 -18.15 21.56
CA PHE A 23 28.03 -18.36 22.29
C PHE A 23 26.89 -18.76 21.34
N ASP A 24 26.77 -18.08 20.20
CA ASP A 24 25.73 -18.34 19.18
C ASP A 24 25.85 -19.73 18.54
N LEU A 25 27.04 -20.34 18.61
CA LEU A 25 27.29 -21.72 18.17
C LEU A 25 27.02 -22.78 19.25
N MET A 26 26.67 -22.39 20.48
CA MET A 26 26.29 -23.31 21.55
C MET A 26 24.78 -23.59 21.51
N GLU A 27 24.36 -24.69 22.13
CA GLU A 27 22.94 -24.93 22.44
C GLU A 27 22.48 -24.04 23.62
N ALA A 28 22.56 -22.72 23.42
CA ALA A 28 22.15 -21.70 24.39
C ALA A 28 20.91 -20.95 23.89
N PRO A 29 20.13 -20.31 24.80
CA PRO A 29 19.02 -19.46 24.39
C PRO A 29 19.49 -18.30 23.51
N ASP A 30 18.78 -18.05 22.42
CA ASP A 30 19.05 -16.92 21.52
C ASP A 30 18.90 -15.58 22.26
N VAL A 31 19.80 -14.64 21.99
CA VAL A 31 19.84 -13.34 22.66
C VAL A 31 19.38 -12.25 21.70
N ASP A 32 18.10 -11.89 21.79
CA ASP A 32 17.51 -10.86 20.94
C ASP A 32 17.96 -9.44 21.35
N ILE A 33 19.13 -9.03 20.85
CA ILE A 33 19.65 -7.66 20.95
C ILE A 33 19.22 -6.87 19.72
N ARG A 34 18.51 -5.76 19.96
CA ARG A 34 18.06 -4.81 18.95
C ARG A 34 18.56 -3.42 19.26
N ASN A 35 18.33 -2.49 18.33
CA ASN A 35 18.72 -1.09 18.48
C ASN A 35 18.17 -0.44 19.78
N CYS A 36 17.01 -0.85 20.29
CA CYS A 36 16.50 -0.37 21.58
C CYS A 36 17.41 -0.80 22.75
N CYS A 37 17.88 -2.05 22.75
CA CYS A 37 18.84 -2.57 23.74
C CYS A 37 20.16 -1.80 23.67
N GLU A 38 20.76 -1.72 22.47
CA GLU A 38 22.06 -1.09 22.27
C GLU A 38 22.06 0.39 22.64
N SER A 39 21.01 1.13 22.23
CA SER A 39 20.88 2.55 22.55
C SER A 39 20.77 2.78 24.05
N LEU A 40 20.03 1.93 24.77
CA LEU A 40 19.89 2.03 26.23
C LEU A 40 21.21 1.69 26.93
N PHE A 41 21.94 0.67 26.47
CA PHE A 41 23.26 0.35 27.01
C PHE A 41 24.27 1.48 26.77
N ASP A 42 24.24 2.10 25.59
CA ASP A 42 25.05 3.28 25.26
C ASP A 42 24.70 4.47 26.17
N ILE A 43 23.40 4.77 26.38
CA ILE A 43 22.93 5.83 27.30
C ILE A 43 23.46 5.59 28.71
N ILE A 44 23.29 4.38 29.26
CA ILE A 44 23.74 4.03 30.62
C ILE A 44 25.26 4.14 30.74
N LYS A 45 26.00 3.68 29.72
CA LYS A 45 27.46 3.72 29.69
C LYS A 45 27.98 5.16 29.69
N ILE A 46 27.34 6.06 28.94
CA ILE A 46 27.72 7.47 28.87
C ILE A 46 27.46 8.17 30.21
N ASP A 47 26.28 7.96 30.81
CA ASP A 47 25.87 8.61 32.07
C ASP A 47 26.73 8.16 33.27
N LYS A 48 27.12 6.88 33.34
CA LYS A 48 28.05 6.37 34.37
C LYS A 48 29.35 7.17 34.48
N ASN A 49 29.77 7.82 33.40
CA ASN A 49 31.00 8.60 33.34
C ASN A 49 30.83 10.09 33.70
N GLN A 50 29.62 10.56 34.07
CA GLN A 50 29.31 12.00 34.26
C GLN A 50 28.96 12.47 35.69
N ASN A 51 28.92 11.58 36.70
CA ASN A 51 28.79 11.85 38.15
C ASN A 51 27.44 12.40 38.73
N GLU A 52 27.34 12.29 40.06
CA GLU A 52 26.23 12.01 41.02
C GLU A 52 25.00 12.94 41.11
N GLY A 53 24.33 13.25 39.99
CA GLY A 53 22.96 13.78 40.02
C GLY A 53 21.93 12.63 39.94
N ASN A 54 21.37 12.21 41.07
CA ASN A 54 20.65 10.94 41.26
C ASN A 54 19.28 10.78 40.53
N ASP A 55 18.91 11.68 39.62
CA ASP A 55 17.63 11.62 38.91
C ASP A 55 17.76 10.91 37.56
N ARG A 56 17.35 9.64 37.53
CA ARG A 56 17.37 8.80 36.32
C ARG A 56 16.55 9.39 35.19
N GLN A 57 15.47 10.09 35.49
CA GLN A 57 14.56 10.61 34.50
C GLN A 57 15.19 11.74 33.65
N THR A 58 16.37 12.22 34.04
CA THR A 58 17.16 13.20 33.29
C THR A 58 18.34 12.57 32.53
N MET A 59 18.58 11.26 32.64
CA MET A 59 19.72 10.60 31.99
C MET A 59 19.70 10.80 30.47
N TYR A 60 18.56 10.58 29.83
CA TYR A 60 18.42 10.73 28.38
C TYR A 60 18.70 12.17 27.92
N SER A 61 18.18 13.18 28.62
CA SER A 61 18.35 14.60 28.25
C SER A 61 19.73 15.16 28.58
N ARG A 62 20.38 14.65 29.64
CA ARG A 62 21.76 15.04 30.01
C ARG A 62 22.81 14.40 29.12
N SER A 63 22.53 13.19 28.63
CA SER A 63 23.41 12.51 27.69
C SER A 63 23.47 13.33 26.41
N LYS A 64 24.55 14.09 26.25
CA LYS A 64 24.76 15.04 25.14
C LYS A 64 24.95 14.27 23.83
N PHE A 65 23.86 13.76 23.27
CA PHE A 65 23.85 13.10 21.97
C PHE A 65 23.86 14.13 20.84
N PRO A 66 24.39 13.78 19.66
CA PRO A 66 24.09 14.54 18.46
C PRO A 66 22.56 14.51 18.25
N ILE A 67 21.92 15.68 18.20
CA ILE A 67 20.45 15.86 18.08
C ILE A 67 19.84 15.10 16.88
N ASN A 68 20.66 14.74 15.89
CA ASN A 68 20.27 14.03 14.67
C ASN A 68 20.74 12.57 14.60
N ASP A 69 21.28 12.00 15.67
CA ASP A 69 21.63 10.58 15.66
C ASP A 69 20.37 9.72 15.78
N GLN A 70 19.99 9.10 14.66
CA GLN A 70 18.80 8.25 14.53
C GLN A 70 18.84 7.02 15.45
N ARG A 71 20.03 6.65 15.97
CA ARG A 71 20.19 5.54 16.92
C ARG A 71 19.35 5.76 18.17
N TYR A 72 19.43 6.96 18.76
CA TYR A 72 18.78 7.29 20.03
C TYR A 72 17.34 7.77 19.90
N LYS A 73 16.86 7.96 18.66
CA LYS A 73 15.45 8.23 18.40
C LYS A 73 14.62 6.94 18.46
N ASN A 74 13.38 7.10 18.86
CA ASN A 74 12.33 6.09 18.82
C ASN A 74 12.64 4.82 19.65
N ILE A 75 13.37 4.95 20.76
CA ILE A 75 13.79 3.79 21.58
C ILE A 75 12.56 3.10 22.18
N CYS A 76 11.58 3.86 22.70
CA CYS A 76 10.34 3.32 23.27
C CYS A 76 9.51 2.60 22.19
N GLU A 77 9.38 3.21 21.01
CA GLU A 77 8.68 2.62 19.86
C GLU A 77 9.35 1.32 19.39
N LYS A 78 10.69 1.31 19.27
CA LYS A 78 11.45 0.10 18.92
C LYS A 78 11.29 -1.00 19.97
N ALA A 79 11.29 -0.63 21.26
CA ALA A 79 11.06 -1.58 22.34
C ALA A 79 9.64 -2.19 22.27
N ALA A 80 8.62 -1.36 22.02
CA ALA A 80 7.24 -1.80 21.82
C ALA A 80 7.08 -2.71 20.58
N LEU A 81 7.76 -2.38 19.48
CA LEU A 81 7.72 -3.14 18.23
C LEU A 81 8.30 -4.56 18.39
N HIS A 82 9.38 -4.70 19.16
CA HIS A 82 10.10 -5.96 19.35
C HIS A 82 9.75 -6.68 20.65
N GLU A 83 8.70 -6.23 21.34
CA GLU A 83 8.22 -6.87 22.57
C GLU A 83 9.20 -6.82 23.76
N HIS A 84 10.10 -5.84 23.77
CA HIS A 84 11.11 -5.69 24.81
C HIS A 84 10.58 -4.84 25.96
N ILE A 85 9.65 -5.39 26.75
CA ILE A 85 9.05 -4.68 27.89
C ILE A 85 10.09 -4.15 28.89
N ASP A 86 11.16 -4.90 29.15
CA ASP A 86 12.23 -4.44 30.05
C ASP A 86 12.99 -3.25 29.48
N CYS A 87 13.20 -3.21 28.16
CA CYS A 87 13.78 -2.05 27.49
C CYS A 87 12.82 -0.86 27.54
N LEU A 88 11.52 -1.09 27.37
CA LEU A 88 10.52 -0.02 27.47
C LEU A 88 10.45 0.57 28.88
N ARG A 89 10.47 -0.27 29.91
CA ARG A 89 10.53 0.13 31.32
C ARG A 89 11.76 0.96 31.61
N LEU A 90 12.93 0.46 31.22
CA LEU A 90 14.19 1.17 31.40
C LEU A 90 14.21 2.49 30.61
N ALA A 91 13.74 2.50 29.37
CA ALA A 91 13.66 3.70 28.55
C ALA A 91 12.81 4.78 29.25
N HIS A 92 11.68 4.40 29.83
CA HIS A 92 10.88 5.30 30.66
C HIS A 92 11.63 5.79 31.90
N GLU A 93 12.27 4.89 32.66
CA GLU A 93 13.05 5.26 33.86
C GLU A 93 14.18 6.25 33.57
N VAL A 94 14.84 6.12 32.41
CA VAL A 94 15.96 7.00 32.02
C VAL A 94 15.50 8.29 31.32
N GLY A 95 14.18 8.50 31.19
CA GLY A 95 13.59 9.72 30.63
C GLY A 95 13.54 9.78 29.10
N VAL A 96 13.55 8.63 28.41
CA VAL A 96 13.32 8.61 26.96
C VAL A 96 11.88 9.06 26.68
N PRO A 97 11.66 9.99 25.73
CA PRO A 97 10.31 10.35 25.29
C PRO A 97 9.54 9.14 24.77
N TRP A 98 8.22 9.12 25.00
CA TRP A 98 7.34 8.07 24.51
C TRP A 98 7.19 8.01 22.99
N GLY A 99 7.64 9.02 22.27
CA GLY A 99 7.46 9.13 20.84
C GLY A 99 8.16 10.31 20.21
N TRP A 100 8.45 10.21 18.91
CA TRP A 100 8.94 11.30 18.06
C TRP A 100 8.09 11.41 16.79
N ASP A 101 7.93 12.64 16.28
CA ASP A 101 7.34 12.92 14.95
C ASP A 101 5.97 12.23 14.71
N GLY A 102 5.14 12.14 15.75
CA GLY A 102 3.80 11.56 15.69
C GLY A 102 3.70 10.04 15.90
N GLY A 103 4.82 9.31 15.97
CA GLY A 103 4.83 7.91 16.38
C GLY A 103 4.97 7.78 17.90
N LYS A 104 4.02 7.12 18.57
CA LYS A 104 4.02 6.92 20.03
C LYS A 104 4.17 5.44 20.37
N ALA A 105 4.76 5.13 21.52
CA ALA A 105 4.95 3.75 21.99
C ALA A 105 3.62 2.98 22.09
N CYS A 106 2.53 3.62 22.52
CA CYS A 106 1.18 3.02 22.52
C CYS A 106 0.75 2.58 21.11
N ASP A 107 0.89 3.42 20.09
CA ASP A 107 0.50 3.09 18.72
C ASP A 107 1.29 1.90 18.17
N ILE A 108 2.59 1.88 18.45
CA ILE A 108 3.46 0.80 17.98
C ILE A 108 3.22 -0.50 18.75
N ALA A 109 2.96 -0.44 20.05
CA ALA A 109 2.57 -1.61 20.84
C ALA A 109 1.23 -2.19 20.37
N ALA A 110 0.25 -1.31 20.09
CA ALA A 110 -1.04 -1.72 19.52
C ALA A 110 -0.88 -2.33 18.12
N LYS A 111 -0.01 -1.74 17.28
CA LYS A 111 0.31 -2.26 15.94
C LYS A 111 1.01 -3.61 15.96
N SER A 112 1.88 -3.87 16.94
CA SER A 112 2.62 -5.13 17.08
C SER A 112 1.89 -6.20 17.88
N GLY A 113 0.74 -5.86 18.50
CA GLY A 113 -0.01 -6.79 19.34
C GLY A 113 0.62 -7.02 20.70
N ASN A 114 1.53 -6.14 21.14
CA ASN A 114 2.14 -6.27 22.45
C ASN A 114 1.31 -5.57 23.54
N LEU A 115 0.37 -6.32 24.10
CA LEU A 115 -0.49 -5.86 25.18
C LEU A 115 0.27 -5.40 26.42
N GLU A 116 1.36 -6.09 26.79
CA GLU A 116 2.17 -5.75 27.97
C GLU A 116 2.85 -4.38 27.84
N CYS A 117 3.43 -4.10 26.67
CA CYS A 117 4.03 -2.82 26.33
C CYS A 117 2.97 -1.72 26.23
N LEU A 118 1.81 -2.01 25.62
CA LEU A 118 0.70 -1.06 25.52
C LEU A 118 0.19 -0.67 26.91
N ARG A 119 -0.05 -1.67 27.78
CA ARG A 119 -0.50 -1.45 29.16
C ARG A 119 0.49 -0.60 29.92
N TYR A 120 1.76 -1.00 29.94
CA TYR A 120 2.79 -0.27 30.66
C TYR A 120 2.95 1.18 30.15
N ALA A 121 3.00 1.38 28.83
CA ALA A 121 3.13 2.72 28.26
C ALA A 121 1.95 3.61 28.66
N ALA A 122 0.72 3.12 28.51
CA ALA A 122 -0.49 3.87 28.83
C ALA A 122 -0.59 4.24 30.33
N GLU A 123 -0.33 3.28 31.23
CA GLU A 123 -0.35 3.51 32.68
C GLU A 123 0.69 4.53 33.14
N ASN A 124 1.78 4.70 32.37
CA ASN A 124 2.86 5.65 32.64
C ASN A 124 2.78 6.92 31.78
N GLY A 125 1.59 7.26 31.29
CA GLY A 125 1.30 8.55 30.66
C GLY A 125 1.79 8.66 29.22
N CYS A 126 2.02 7.55 28.52
CA CYS A 126 2.18 7.59 27.07
C CYS A 126 0.86 8.06 26.45
N PRO A 127 0.87 9.13 25.62
CA PRO A 127 -0.35 9.57 24.97
C PRO A 127 -0.84 8.50 24.00
N TRP A 128 -2.16 8.36 23.92
CA TRP A 128 -2.85 7.61 22.88
C TRP A 128 -3.97 8.45 22.27
N ASP A 129 -4.39 8.07 21.08
CA ASP A 129 -5.53 8.64 20.39
C ASP A 129 -6.17 7.54 19.51
N LYS A 130 -7.07 7.93 18.61
CA LYS A 130 -7.80 7.00 17.76
C LYS A 130 -6.89 6.10 16.92
N GLU A 131 -5.68 6.55 16.60
CA GLU A 131 -4.71 5.77 15.85
C GLU A 131 -4.29 4.50 16.60
N THR A 132 -4.22 4.54 17.93
CA THR A 132 -3.89 3.36 18.74
C THR A 132 -4.91 2.24 18.52
N CYS A 133 -6.21 2.56 18.56
CA CYS A 133 -7.29 1.62 18.24
C CYS A 133 -7.27 1.19 16.77
N ASN A 134 -7.03 2.13 15.84
CA ASN A 134 -6.94 1.83 14.41
C ASN A 134 -5.82 0.84 14.10
N TRP A 135 -4.64 0.98 14.73
CA TRP A 135 -3.51 0.07 14.56
C TRP A 135 -3.79 -1.32 15.13
N ALA A 136 -4.39 -1.43 16.31
CA ALA A 136 -4.80 -2.72 16.87
C ALA A 136 -5.81 -3.42 15.95
N ALA A 137 -6.86 -2.70 15.52
CA ALA A 137 -7.91 -3.22 14.65
C ALA A 137 -7.37 -3.63 13.27
N ARG A 138 -6.48 -2.81 12.69
CA ARG A 138 -5.85 -3.06 11.38
C ARG A 138 -5.05 -4.37 11.33
N ASN A 139 -4.42 -4.76 12.43
CA ASN A 139 -3.55 -5.93 12.50
C ASN A 139 -4.19 -7.11 13.26
N GLY A 140 -5.46 -6.98 13.68
CA GLY A 140 -6.21 -8.07 14.32
C GLY A 140 -5.82 -8.34 15.76
N HIS A 141 -5.27 -7.34 16.46
CA HIS A 141 -4.88 -7.46 17.86
C HIS A 141 -6.06 -7.06 18.76
N LEU A 142 -7.04 -7.97 18.85
CA LEU A 142 -8.28 -7.75 19.60
C LEU A 142 -8.01 -7.43 21.08
N ASP A 143 -7.05 -8.09 21.69
CA ASP A 143 -6.66 -7.89 23.09
C ASP A 143 -6.15 -6.46 23.34
N CYS A 144 -5.29 -5.93 22.45
CA CYS A 144 -4.87 -4.54 22.46
C CYS A 144 -6.04 -3.58 22.24
N LEU A 145 -6.94 -3.88 21.31
CA LEU A 145 -8.12 -3.06 21.03
C LEU A 145 -9.08 -3.00 22.23
N VAL A 146 -9.31 -4.15 22.88
CA VAL A 146 -10.13 -4.25 24.10
C VAL A 146 -9.53 -3.40 25.20
N TYR A 147 -8.26 -3.62 25.52
CA TYR A 147 -7.57 -2.89 26.57
C TYR A 147 -7.56 -1.37 26.32
N ALA A 148 -7.21 -0.94 25.11
CA ALA A 148 -7.22 0.47 24.75
C ALA A 148 -8.61 1.09 24.97
N ARG A 149 -9.67 0.41 24.49
CA ARG A 149 -11.03 0.90 24.62
C ARG A 149 -11.51 0.99 26.07
N GLU A 150 -11.30 -0.06 26.85
CA GLU A 150 -11.73 -0.12 28.26
C GLU A 150 -11.04 0.93 29.14
N ASN A 151 -9.85 1.38 28.74
CA ASN A 151 -9.10 2.41 29.45
C ASN A 151 -9.28 3.83 28.86
N GLY A 152 -10.29 4.01 28.00
CA GLY A 152 -10.69 5.34 27.52
C GLY A 152 -9.92 5.86 26.31
N CYS A 153 -9.17 5.02 25.61
CA CYS A 153 -8.64 5.38 24.30
C CYS A 153 -9.80 5.67 23.33
N PRO A 154 -9.78 6.81 22.62
CA PRO A 154 -10.81 7.11 21.63
C PRO A 154 -10.71 6.17 20.43
N TRP A 155 -11.79 6.09 19.66
CA TRP A 155 -11.89 5.38 18.39
C TRP A 155 -12.87 6.10 17.47
N ASP A 156 -12.87 5.77 16.18
CA ASP A 156 -13.78 6.31 15.17
C ASP A 156 -14.09 5.26 14.09
N GLU A 157 -14.78 5.66 13.02
CA GLU A 157 -15.21 4.78 11.93
C GLU A 157 -14.05 4.06 11.24
N GLU A 158 -12.83 4.60 11.35
CA GLU A 158 -11.65 3.98 10.78
C GLU A 158 -11.30 2.68 11.49
N THR A 159 -11.61 2.53 12.78
CA THR A 159 -11.32 1.30 13.54
C THR A 159 -12.02 0.09 12.89
N CYS A 160 -13.33 0.18 12.61
CA CYS A 160 -14.05 -0.86 11.88
C CYS A 160 -13.58 -1.00 10.43
N THR A 161 -13.27 0.12 9.77
CA THR A 161 -12.83 0.13 8.37
C THR A 161 -11.49 -0.60 8.18
N TRP A 162 -10.53 -0.38 9.07
CA TRP A 162 -9.22 -1.03 9.04
C TRP A 162 -9.30 -2.51 9.39
N ALA A 163 -10.13 -2.90 10.37
CA ALA A 163 -10.41 -4.30 10.66
C ALA A 163 -11.05 -5.02 9.46
N ALA A 164 -12.07 -4.41 8.85
CA ALA A 164 -12.75 -4.93 7.66
C ALA A 164 -11.82 -5.06 6.46
N ARG A 165 -10.93 -4.08 6.25
CA ARG A 165 -9.94 -4.10 5.17
C ARG A 165 -8.99 -5.29 5.25
N ASN A 166 -8.67 -5.78 6.46
CA ASN A 166 -7.70 -6.86 6.69
C ASN A 166 -8.35 -8.16 7.19
N GLY A 167 -9.68 -8.23 7.24
CA GLY A 167 -10.42 -9.46 7.52
C GLY A 167 -10.53 -9.83 9.00
N HIS A 168 -10.31 -8.88 9.91
CA HIS A 168 -10.37 -9.10 11.36
C HIS A 168 -11.81 -8.96 11.88
N LEU A 169 -12.63 -9.98 11.64
CA LEU A 169 -14.05 -9.99 12.02
C LEU A 169 -14.25 -9.79 13.53
N ASP A 170 -13.42 -10.43 14.35
CA ASP A 170 -13.44 -10.34 15.80
C ASP A 170 -13.27 -8.90 16.31
N CYS A 171 -12.36 -8.13 15.71
CA CYS A 171 -12.22 -6.71 15.97
C CYS A 171 -13.48 -5.91 15.57
N ILE A 172 -14.12 -6.23 14.44
CA ILE A 172 -15.37 -5.55 14.02
C ILE A 172 -16.51 -5.86 14.98
N VAL A 173 -16.64 -7.13 15.39
CA VAL A 173 -17.66 -7.58 16.34
C VAL A 173 -17.53 -6.80 17.64
N TYR A 174 -16.35 -6.85 18.26
CA TYR A 174 -16.09 -6.16 19.51
C TYR A 174 -16.32 -4.64 19.40
N ALA A 175 -15.75 -4.01 18.36
CA ALA A 175 -15.89 -2.57 18.15
C ALA A 175 -17.36 -2.18 18.01
N ARG A 176 -18.13 -2.93 17.22
CA ARG A 176 -19.54 -2.65 16.99
C ARG A 176 -20.39 -2.82 18.24
N GLU A 177 -20.22 -3.91 18.98
CA GLU A 177 -20.98 -4.19 20.21
C GLU A 177 -20.72 -3.16 21.31
N ASN A 178 -19.55 -2.52 21.29
CA ASN A 178 -19.15 -1.52 22.27
C ASN A 178 -19.34 -0.06 21.80
N GLY A 179 -20.06 0.13 20.68
CA GLY A 179 -20.52 1.44 20.22
C GLY A 179 -19.51 2.21 19.35
N CYS A 180 -18.55 1.54 18.73
CA CYS A 180 -17.72 2.14 17.69
C CYS A 180 -18.61 2.52 16.49
N PRO A 181 -18.50 3.75 15.97
CA PRO A 181 -19.22 4.13 14.76
C PRO A 181 -18.63 3.40 13.56
N TRP A 182 -19.41 3.32 12.48
CA TRP A 182 -18.95 2.79 11.19
C TRP A 182 -19.69 3.46 10.05
N ASN A 183 -19.17 3.35 8.84
CA ASN A 183 -19.77 3.92 7.63
C ASN A 183 -19.57 2.98 6.43
N SER A 184 -19.95 3.44 5.23
CA SER A 184 -19.91 2.60 4.02
C SER A 184 -18.52 2.11 3.63
N GLU A 185 -17.46 2.73 4.15
CA GLU A 185 -16.08 2.28 3.95
C GLU A 185 -15.88 0.87 4.53
N THR A 186 -16.51 0.53 5.65
CA THR A 186 -16.38 -0.79 6.27
C THR A 186 -16.81 -1.90 5.30
N CYS A 187 -18.00 -1.80 4.71
CA CYS A 187 -18.46 -2.73 3.67
C CYS A 187 -17.61 -2.68 2.40
N LYS A 188 -17.25 -1.47 1.94
CA LYS A 188 -16.44 -1.30 0.74
C LYS A 188 -15.09 -2.01 0.84
N TRP A 189 -14.37 -1.81 1.94
CA TRP A 189 -13.03 -2.39 2.11
C TRP A 189 -13.07 -3.89 2.42
N ALA A 190 -14.09 -4.39 3.11
CA ALA A 190 -14.32 -5.83 3.24
C ALA A 190 -14.52 -6.47 1.85
N ALA A 191 -15.40 -5.90 1.03
CA ALA A 191 -15.69 -6.38 -0.32
C ALA A 191 -14.47 -6.29 -1.26
N ARG A 192 -13.71 -5.18 -1.18
CA ARG A 192 -12.50 -4.96 -1.98
C ARG A 192 -11.41 -5.99 -1.74
N ASN A 193 -11.29 -6.52 -0.53
CA ASN A 193 -10.23 -7.47 -0.15
C ASN A 193 -10.79 -8.90 0.03
N GLY A 194 -12.03 -9.15 -0.35
CA GLY A 194 -12.61 -10.51 -0.37
C GLY A 194 -12.96 -11.06 1.01
N HIS A 195 -13.09 -10.20 2.03
CA HIS A 195 -13.41 -10.62 3.39
C HIS A 195 -14.92 -10.76 3.57
N LEU A 196 -15.50 -11.79 2.95
CA LEU A 196 -16.96 -12.03 2.94
C LEU A 196 -17.54 -12.05 4.36
N ASN A 197 -16.91 -12.73 5.32
CA ASN A 197 -17.42 -12.81 6.68
C ASN A 197 -17.54 -11.43 7.35
N CYS A 198 -16.59 -10.52 7.08
CA CYS A 198 -16.65 -9.14 7.57
C CYS A 198 -17.80 -8.36 6.89
N LEU A 199 -17.97 -8.53 5.57
CA LEU A 199 -19.05 -7.91 4.82
C LEU A 199 -20.44 -8.39 5.28
N VAL A 200 -20.59 -9.70 5.50
CA VAL A 200 -21.83 -10.31 6.00
C VAL A 200 -22.19 -9.71 7.35
N TYR A 201 -21.28 -9.81 8.33
CA TYR A 201 -21.52 -9.29 9.67
C TYR A 201 -21.83 -7.80 9.67
N ALA A 202 -21.05 -7.00 8.93
CA ALA A 202 -21.27 -5.57 8.82
C ALA A 202 -22.68 -5.27 8.28
N ARG A 203 -23.09 -5.96 7.21
CA ARG A 203 -24.40 -5.75 6.59
C ARG A 203 -25.54 -6.15 7.52
N GLU A 204 -25.47 -7.34 8.12
CA GLU A 204 -26.54 -7.86 9.00
C GLU A 204 -26.75 -6.99 10.25
N ASN A 205 -25.72 -6.28 10.70
CA ASN A 205 -25.77 -5.39 11.86
C ASN A 205 -26.04 -3.92 11.49
N GLY A 206 -26.40 -3.64 10.23
CA GLY A 206 -26.87 -2.34 9.77
C GLY A 206 -25.79 -1.37 9.30
N CYS A 207 -24.60 -1.85 8.94
CA CYS A 207 -23.60 -1.01 8.29
C CYS A 207 -24.13 -0.54 6.93
N PRO A 208 -24.04 0.77 6.61
CA PRO A 208 -24.42 1.25 5.30
C PRO A 208 -23.46 0.71 4.23
N TRP A 209 -23.94 0.69 2.98
CA TRP A 209 -23.14 0.36 1.81
C TRP A 209 -23.65 1.14 0.59
N ASN A 210 -22.87 1.16 -0.48
CA ASN A 210 -23.22 1.87 -1.72
C ASN A 210 -22.64 1.12 -2.93
N SER A 211 -22.77 1.69 -4.14
CA SER A 211 -22.31 1.04 -5.38
C SER A 211 -20.82 0.71 -5.40
N GLU A 212 -20.01 1.39 -4.59
CA GLU A 212 -18.59 1.09 -4.47
C GLU A 212 -18.33 -0.29 -3.83
N THR A 213 -19.26 -0.82 -3.04
CA THR A 213 -19.12 -2.18 -2.47
C THR A 213 -19.09 -3.22 -3.59
N CYS A 214 -20.06 -3.18 -4.52
CA CYS A 214 -20.08 -4.06 -5.68
C CYS A 214 -18.91 -3.79 -6.64
N SER A 215 -18.63 -2.52 -6.97
CA SER A 215 -17.57 -2.22 -7.95
C SER A 215 -16.18 -2.59 -7.44
N ASN A 216 -15.90 -2.46 -6.13
CA ASN A 216 -14.62 -2.88 -5.56
C ASN A 216 -14.46 -4.40 -5.42
N ALA A 217 -15.55 -5.13 -5.14
CA ALA A 217 -15.54 -6.60 -5.19
C ALA A 217 -15.21 -7.08 -6.62
N ALA A 218 -15.92 -6.53 -7.60
CA ALA A 218 -15.72 -6.83 -9.02
C ALA A 218 -14.31 -6.44 -9.50
N ARG A 219 -13.79 -5.30 -9.06
CA ARG A 219 -12.44 -4.81 -9.36
C ARG A 219 -11.33 -5.80 -8.97
N ASN A 220 -11.49 -6.54 -7.88
CA ASN A 220 -10.47 -7.47 -7.37
C ASN A 220 -10.89 -8.94 -7.52
N GLY A 221 -11.96 -9.20 -8.28
CA GLY A 221 -12.38 -10.56 -8.62
C GLY A 221 -13.00 -11.33 -7.45
N HIS A 222 -13.47 -10.64 -6.41
CA HIS A 222 -14.08 -11.28 -5.25
C HIS A 222 -15.54 -11.61 -5.51
N MET A 223 -15.75 -12.68 -6.28
CA MET A 223 -17.06 -13.12 -6.74
C MET A 223 -18.04 -13.34 -5.58
N ASP A 224 -17.64 -14.03 -4.51
CA ASP A 224 -18.52 -14.31 -3.37
C ASP A 224 -19.02 -13.01 -2.69
N CYS A 225 -18.15 -11.99 -2.59
CA CYS A 225 -18.53 -10.69 -2.06
C CYS A 225 -19.50 -9.95 -2.99
N LEU A 226 -19.27 -10.03 -4.31
CA LEU A 226 -20.15 -9.41 -5.31
C LEU A 226 -21.53 -10.05 -5.31
N VAL A 227 -21.60 -11.39 -5.29
CA VAL A 227 -22.84 -12.16 -5.22
C VAL A 227 -23.60 -11.81 -3.95
N TYR A 228 -22.95 -11.91 -2.79
CA TYR A 228 -23.60 -11.59 -1.51
C TYR A 228 -24.14 -10.15 -1.48
N ALA A 229 -23.32 -9.18 -1.90
CA ALA A 229 -23.72 -7.77 -1.93
C ALA A 229 -24.95 -7.59 -2.84
N ARG A 230 -24.94 -8.20 -4.02
CA ARG A 230 -26.05 -8.08 -4.98
C ARG A 230 -27.35 -8.72 -4.45
N GLU A 231 -27.27 -9.95 -3.95
CA GLU A 231 -28.43 -10.69 -3.44
C GLU A 231 -29.09 -10.01 -2.25
N ASN A 232 -28.31 -9.27 -1.45
CA ASN A 232 -28.79 -8.55 -0.28
C ASN A 232 -29.16 -7.08 -0.55
N GLY A 233 -29.24 -6.70 -1.84
CA GLY A 233 -29.78 -5.41 -2.27
C GLY A 233 -28.78 -4.25 -2.26
N CYS A 234 -27.47 -4.52 -2.31
CA CYS A 234 -26.49 -3.48 -2.54
C CYS A 234 -26.72 -2.86 -3.93
N PRO A 235 -26.76 -1.52 -4.04
CA PRO A 235 -26.82 -0.87 -5.35
C PRO A 235 -25.54 -1.17 -6.13
N TRP A 236 -25.62 -1.05 -7.45
CA TRP A 236 -24.51 -1.13 -8.36
C TRP A 236 -24.74 -0.21 -9.56
N ASN A 237 -23.68 0.07 -10.31
CA ASN A 237 -23.70 0.97 -11.47
C ASN A 237 -22.71 0.44 -12.54
N SER A 238 -22.53 1.17 -13.65
CA SER A 238 -21.65 0.77 -14.75
C SER A 238 -20.18 0.59 -14.36
N GLU A 239 -19.76 1.14 -13.22
CA GLU A 239 -18.42 0.90 -12.69
C GLU A 239 -18.20 -0.56 -12.30
N THR A 240 -19.24 -1.29 -11.90
CA THR A 240 -19.09 -2.72 -11.53
C THR A 240 -18.61 -3.55 -12.73
N CYS A 241 -19.25 -3.38 -13.89
CA CYS A 241 -18.80 -4.02 -15.13
C CYS A 241 -17.44 -3.48 -15.60
N SER A 242 -17.25 -2.15 -15.59
CA SER A 242 -16.02 -1.57 -16.14
C SER A 242 -14.78 -1.86 -15.27
N GLU A 243 -14.90 -1.97 -13.95
CA GLU A 243 -13.80 -2.35 -13.06
C GLU A 243 -13.48 -3.86 -13.15
N ALA A 244 -14.49 -4.73 -13.31
CA ALA A 244 -14.26 -6.14 -13.61
C ALA A 244 -13.49 -6.30 -14.93
N ALA A 245 -13.94 -5.59 -15.98
CA ALA A 245 -13.31 -5.58 -17.30
C ALA A 245 -11.89 -5.00 -17.26
N PHE A 246 -11.64 -3.95 -16.46
CA PHE A 246 -10.33 -3.35 -16.28
C PHE A 246 -9.30 -4.31 -15.70
N ASN A 247 -9.69 -5.22 -14.80
CA ASN A 247 -8.77 -6.16 -14.15
C ASN A 247 -8.89 -7.59 -14.69
N GLY A 248 -9.68 -7.79 -15.76
CA GLY A 248 -9.81 -9.09 -16.42
C GLY A 248 -10.61 -10.12 -15.62
N HIS A 249 -11.44 -9.69 -14.66
CA HIS A 249 -12.25 -10.58 -13.84
C HIS A 249 -13.53 -10.97 -14.59
N MET A 250 -13.36 -11.88 -15.54
CA MET A 250 -14.41 -12.31 -16.47
C MET A 250 -15.65 -12.84 -15.74
N GLU A 251 -15.49 -13.66 -14.70
CA GLU A 251 -16.61 -14.20 -13.91
C GLU A 251 -17.46 -13.09 -13.29
N CYS A 252 -16.82 -12.05 -12.73
CA CYS A 252 -17.52 -10.89 -12.17
C CYS A 252 -18.24 -10.09 -13.26
N LEU A 253 -17.62 -9.91 -14.43
CA LEU A 253 -18.24 -9.20 -15.55
C LEU A 253 -19.47 -9.94 -16.08
N VAL A 254 -19.37 -11.25 -16.29
CA VAL A 254 -20.48 -12.11 -16.75
C VAL A 254 -21.61 -12.06 -15.74
N TYR A 255 -21.32 -12.32 -14.46
CA TYR A 255 -22.34 -12.30 -13.41
C TYR A 255 -23.05 -10.95 -13.31
N ALA A 256 -22.29 -9.85 -13.29
CA ALA A 256 -22.85 -8.51 -13.24
C ALA A 256 -23.77 -8.26 -14.44
N ARG A 257 -23.35 -8.64 -15.65
CA ARG A 257 -24.13 -8.45 -16.86
C ARG A 257 -25.42 -9.27 -16.85
N GLU A 258 -25.34 -10.57 -16.54
CA GLU A 258 -26.47 -11.49 -16.51
C GLU A 258 -27.53 -11.11 -15.46
N ASN A 259 -27.10 -10.48 -14.37
CA ASN A 259 -27.99 -10.05 -13.30
C ASN A 259 -28.48 -8.60 -13.46
N GLY A 260 -28.24 -7.98 -14.62
CA GLY A 260 -28.81 -6.69 -15.01
C GLY A 260 -28.02 -5.46 -14.57
N CYS A 261 -26.73 -5.59 -14.26
CA CYS A 261 -25.88 -4.43 -14.03
C CYS A 261 -25.77 -3.60 -15.32
N PRO A 262 -25.96 -2.28 -15.26
CA PRO A 262 -25.70 -1.43 -16.41
C PRO A 262 -24.22 -1.48 -16.78
N TRP A 263 -23.92 -1.13 -18.02
CA TRP A 263 -22.57 -0.97 -18.54
C TRP A 263 -22.57 0.15 -19.58
N ASP A 264 -21.40 0.73 -19.82
CA ASP A 264 -21.21 1.80 -20.80
C ASP A 264 -19.89 1.62 -21.55
N VAL A 265 -19.53 2.62 -22.38
CA VAL A 265 -18.30 2.64 -23.20
C VAL A 265 -17.02 2.46 -22.39
N ALA A 266 -17.04 2.72 -21.08
CA ALA A 266 -15.91 2.48 -20.20
C ALA A 266 -15.57 0.99 -20.10
N THR A 267 -16.55 0.09 -20.22
CA THR A 267 -16.31 -1.36 -20.11
C THR A 267 -15.36 -1.85 -21.20
N CYS A 268 -15.66 -1.54 -22.47
CA CYS A 268 -14.79 -1.89 -23.59
C CYS A 268 -13.46 -1.16 -23.53
N SER A 269 -13.46 0.16 -23.26
CA SER A 269 -12.21 0.94 -23.25
C SER A 269 -11.26 0.58 -22.10
N LYS A 270 -11.79 0.18 -20.93
CA LYS A 270 -10.98 -0.33 -19.82
C LYS A 270 -10.44 -1.75 -20.07
N ALA A 271 -11.24 -2.65 -20.65
CA ALA A 271 -10.75 -3.97 -21.07
C ALA A 271 -9.61 -3.82 -22.09
N ALA A 272 -9.84 -2.97 -23.11
CA ALA A 272 -8.86 -2.68 -24.15
C ALA A 272 -7.59 -2.00 -23.61
N TYR A 273 -7.72 -1.14 -22.60
CA TYR A 273 -6.58 -0.50 -21.94
C TYR A 273 -5.64 -1.53 -21.29
N ASN A 274 -6.15 -2.51 -20.54
CA ASN A 274 -5.29 -3.51 -19.88
C ASN A 274 -5.08 -4.80 -20.67
N GLY A 275 -5.54 -4.87 -21.91
CA GLY A 275 -5.29 -6.02 -22.78
C GLY A 275 -6.16 -7.24 -22.47
N HIS A 276 -7.28 -7.07 -21.75
CA HIS A 276 -8.17 -8.17 -21.40
C HIS A 276 -9.10 -8.51 -22.56
N MET A 277 -8.56 -9.24 -23.55
CA MET A 277 -9.25 -9.63 -24.78
C MET A 277 -10.58 -10.34 -24.50
N ASP A 278 -10.60 -11.32 -23.59
CA ASP A 278 -11.82 -12.07 -23.27
C ASP A 278 -12.96 -11.16 -22.78
N CYS A 279 -12.63 -10.17 -21.94
CA CYS A 279 -13.58 -9.18 -21.47
C CYS A 279 -14.06 -8.25 -22.60
N LEU A 280 -13.16 -7.82 -23.49
CA LEU A 280 -13.49 -6.97 -24.63
C LEU A 280 -14.39 -7.68 -25.63
N VAL A 281 -14.06 -8.92 -25.98
CA VAL A 281 -14.84 -9.78 -26.89
C VAL A 281 -16.21 -10.02 -26.30
N TYR A 282 -16.30 -10.48 -25.05
CA TYR A 282 -17.57 -10.72 -24.38
C TYR A 282 -18.45 -9.47 -24.31
N ALA A 283 -17.87 -8.33 -23.90
CA ALA A 283 -18.59 -7.07 -23.84
C ALA A 283 -19.13 -6.69 -25.21
N ARG A 284 -18.34 -6.86 -26.28
CA ARG A 284 -18.76 -6.54 -27.64
C ARG A 284 -19.89 -7.46 -28.12
N GLU A 285 -19.72 -8.77 -27.97
CA GLU A 285 -20.71 -9.78 -28.39
C GLU A 285 -22.05 -9.63 -27.68
N ASN A 286 -22.05 -9.16 -26.43
CA ASN A 286 -23.26 -8.96 -25.64
C ASN A 286 -23.84 -7.54 -25.75
N GLY A 287 -23.33 -6.71 -26.68
CA GLY A 287 -23.92 -5.43 -27.07
C GLY A 287 -23.46 -4.23 -26.24
N CYS A 288 -22.31 -4.29 -25.57
CA CYS A 288 -21.74 -3.14 -24.89
C CYS A 288 -21.40 -2.05 -25.93
N PRO A 289 -21.78 -0.79 -25.69
CA PRO A 289 -21.36 0.30 -26.56
C PRO A 289 -19.85 0.50 -26.48
N TRP A 290 -19.28 1.02 -27.56
CA TRP A 290 -17.88 1.44 -27.62
C TRP A 290 -17.74 2.70 -28.47
N ASP A 291 -16.68 3.46 -28.23
CA ASP A 291 -16.33 4.66 -28.99
C ASP A 291 -14.82 4.67 -29.32
N GLN A 292 -14.33 5.79 -29.88
CA GLN A 292 -12.94 5.97 -30.28
C GLN A 292 -11.95 5.76 -29.13
N LYS A 293 -12.38 5.88 -27.87
CA LYS A 293 -11.52 5.65 -26.71
C LYS A 293 -11.10 4.21 -26.59
N THR A 294 -11.88 3.25 -27.11
CA THR A 294 -11.49 1.83 -27.08
C THR A 294 -10.19 1.62 -27.84
N CYS A 295 -10.11 2.11 -29.07
CA CYS A 295 -8.90 2.07 -29.89
C CYS A 295 -7.78 2.92 -29.28
N SER A 296 -8.07 4.16 -28.85
CA SER A 296 -7.01 5.03 -28.33
C SER A 296 -6.43 4.54 -27.01
N LYS A 297 -7.22 3.90 -26.14
CA LYS A 297 -6.75 3.30 -24.88
C LYS A 297 -5.97 2.01 -25.10
N ALA A 298 -6.37 1.16 -26.06
CA ALA A 298 -5.55 0.03 -26.48
C ALA A 298 -4.19 0.49 -26.99
N ALA A 299 -4.19 1.50 -27.88
CA ALA A 299 -2.97 2.10 -28.42
C ALA A 299 -2.09 2.76 -27.35
N TYR A 300 -2.70 3.45 -26.38
CA TYR A 300 -2.03 4.10 -25.25
C TYR A 300 -1.19 3.12 -24.44
N ASN A 301 -1.71 1.92 -24.17
CA ASN A 301 -1.06 0.93 -23.33
C ASN A 301 -0.43 -0.24 -24.12
N GLY A 302 -0.31 -0.08 -25.45
CA GLY A 302 0.38 -1.03 -26.32
C GLY A 302 -0.36 -2.34 -26.58
N GLN A 303 -1.67 -2.37 -26.41
CA GLN A 303 -2.50 -3.57 -26.55
C GLN A 303 -2.89 -3.80 -28.00
N LEU A 304 -1.94 -4.26 -28.82
CA LEU A 304 -2.13 -4.43 -30.27
C LEU A 304 -3.31 -5.35 -30.60
N GLU A 305 -3.46 -6.47 -29.90
CA GLU A 305 -4.55 -7.43 -30.12
C GLU A 305 -5.92 -6.79 -29.89
N CYS A 306 -6.07 -6.04 -28.79
CA CYS A 306 -7.30 -5.29 -28.50
C CYS A 306 -7.57 -4.22 -29.58
N LEU A 307 -6.54 -3.51 -30.03
CA LEU A 307 -6.66 -2.49 -31.07
C LEU A 307 -7.09 -3.11 -32.40
N ALA A 308 -6.46 -4.23 -32.80
CA ALA A 308 -6.77 -4.92 -34.03
C ALA A 308 -8.19 -5.46 -34.03
N TYR A 309 -8.57 -6.17 -32.95
CA TYR A 309 -9.92 -6.68 -32.79
C TYR A 309 -10.98 -5.57 -32.81
N ALA A 310 -10.75 -4.48 -32.07
CA ALA A 310 -11.68 -3.34 -32.06
C ALA A 310 -11.84 -2.75 -33.47
N ARG A 311 -10.74 -2.61 -34.22
CA ARG A 311 -10.77 -2.08 -35.59
C ARG A 311 -11.51 -3.00 -36.55
N GLU A 312 -11.20 -4.29 -36.55
CA GLU A 312 -11.80 -5.31 -37.40
C GLU A 312 -13.31 -5.45 -37.20
N ASN A 313 -13.77 -5.20 -35.97
CA ASN A 313 -15.18 -5.27 -35.61
C ASN A 313 -15.90 -3.91 -35.71
N GLY A 314 -15.26 -2.90 -36.30
CA GLY A 314 -15.88 -1.62 -36.65
C GLY A 314 -15.94 -0.59 -35.53
N CYS A 315 -15.12 -0.72 -34.49
CA CYS A 315 -14.94 0.37 -33.51
C CYS A 315 -14.39 1.61 -34.23
N PRO A 316 -14.99 2.79 -34.03
CA PRO A 316 -14.44 4.01 -34.60
C PRO A 316 -13.08 4.32 -33.97
N TRP A 317 -12.27 5.09 -34.68
CA TRP A 317 -11.00 5.62 -34.19
C TRP A 317 -10.76 7.02 -34.74
N ASN A 318 -9.83 7.76 -34.16
CA ASN A 318 -9.40 9.09 -34.62
C ASN A 318 -7.90 9.27 -34.39
N SER A 319 -7.38 10.46 -34.68
CA SER A 319 -5.93 10.76 -34.60
C SER A 319 -5.31 10.48 -33.24
N LEU A 320 -6.11 10.52 -32.16
CA LEU A 320 -5.65 10.17 -30.82
C LEU A 320 -5.07 8.75 -30.76
N THR A 321 -5.58 7.81 -31.56
CA THR A 321 -5.05 6.44 -31.58
C THR A 321 -3.56 6.42 -31.98
N CYS A 322 -3.20 7.13 -33.05
CA CYS A 322 -1.82 7.29 -33.48
C CYS A 322 -1.01 8.13 -32.48
N SER A 323 -1.57 9.24 -31.99
CA SER A 323 -0.92 10.11 -30.99
C SER A 323 -0.52 9.33 -29.74
N GLU A 324 -1.43 8.54 -29.17
CA GLU A 324 -1.23 7.84 -27.90
C GLU A 324 -0.22 6.70 -28.05
N ALA A 325 -0.27 5.93 -29.15
CA ALA A 325 0.76 4.94 -29.45
C ALA A 325 2.15 5.60 -29.63
N ALA A 326 2.20 6.71 -30.38
CA ALA A 326 3.43 7.44 -30.63
C ALA A 326 4.01 8.08 -29.36
N PHE A 327 3.16 8.66 -28.50
CA PHE A 327 3.59 9.27 -27.25
C PHE A 327 4.20 8.22 -26.30
N ASN A 328 3.50 7.09 -26.11
CA ASN A 328 3.87 6.08 -25.13
C ASN A 328 4.93 5.07 -25.58
N GLY A 329 5.32 5.01 -26.86
CA GLY A 329 6.37 4.05 -27.29
C GLY A 329 5.88 2.82 -28.02
N HIS A 330 4.57 2.67 -28.21
CA HIS A 330 3.97 1.45 -28.75
C HIS A 330 4.02 1.43 -30.28
N THR A 331 5.22 1.15 -30.79
CA THR A 331 5.54 1.19 -32.23
C THR A 331 4.66 0.24 -33.04
N GLU A 332 4.36 -0.96 -32.53
CA GLU A 332 3.52 -1.93 -33.24
C GLU A 332 2.08 -1.43 -33.40
N CYS A 333 1.49 -0.86 -32.34
CA CYS A 333 0.18 -0.22 -32.40
C CYS A 333 0.17 0.97 -33.37
N LEU A 334 1.24 1.76 -33.40
CA LEU A 334 1.37 2.89 -34.32
C LEU A 334 1.44 2.41 -35.78
N VAL A 335 2.32 1.45 -36.09
CA VAL A 335 2.45 0.88 -37.44
C VAL A 335 1.12 0.28 -37.90
N TYR A 336 0.48 -0.52 -37.04
CA TYR A 336 -0.82 -1.11 -37.35
C TYR A 336 -1.88 -0.04 -37.64
N ALA A 337 -1.98 0.99 -36.79
CA ALA A 337 -2.95 2.07 -36.98
C ALA A 337 -2.70 2.82 -38.30
N GLN A 338 -1.44 3.07 -38.67
CA GLN A 338 -1.09 3.71 -39.94
C GLN A 338 -1.44 2.85 -41.16
N GLU A 339 -1.03 1.59 -41.15
CA GLU A 339 -1.26 0.65 -42.25
C GLU A 339 -2.75 0.45 -42.52
N ASN A 340 -3.59 0.58 -41.49
CA ASN A 340 -5.02 0.42 -41.58
C ASN A 340 -5.79 1.75 -41.73
N GLY A 341 -5.08 2.87 -41.96
CA GLY A 341 -5.68 4.15 -42.35
C GLY A 341 -6.22 5.01 -41.22
N CYS A 342 -5.67 4.90 -40.00
CA CYS A 342 -6.02 5.79 -38.91
C CYS A 342 -5.58 7.24 -39.23
N PRO A 343 -6.44 8.26 -39.02
CA PRO A 343 -6.07 9.66 -39.23
C PRO A 343 -4.83 10.07 -38.42
N LEU A 344 -4.07 11.03 -38.95
CA LEU A 344 -2.92 11.64 -38.27
C LEU A 344 -3.20 13.13 -38.07
N ASP A 345 -2.89 13.66 -36.89
CA ASP A 345 -2.84 15.12 -36.66
C ASP A 345 -1.39 15.63 -36.75
N GLU A 346 -1.22 16.95 -36.85
CA GLU A 346 0.08 17.60 -36.98
C GLU A 346 1.02 17.30 -35.79
N CYS A 347 0.47 17.18 -34.58
CA CYS A 347 1.23 16.79 -33.38
C CYS A 347 1.79 15.37 -33.51
N SER A 348 0.97 14.41 -33.95
CA SER A 348 1.40 13.03 -34.23
C SER A 348 2.52 13.01 -35.25
N TRP A 349 2.39 13.78 -36.35
CA TRP A 349 3.42 13.90 -37.37
C TRP A 349 4.79 14.33 -36.80
N SER A 350 4.80 15.34 -35.92
CA SER A 350 6.04 15.86 -35.32
C SER A 350 6.74 14.84 -34.40
N MET A 351 5.98 14.14 -33.53
CA MET A 351 6.51 13.12 -32.63
C MET A 351 7.03 11.89 -33.39
N MET A 352 6.37 11.56 -34.50
CA MET A 352 6.77 10.46 -35.39
C MET A 352 8.06 10.78 -36.14
N TYR A 353 8.25 12.00 -36.64
CA TYR A 353 9.51 12.43 -37.28
C TYR A 353 10.71 12.40 -36.31
N ALA A 354 10.50 12.77 -35.05
CA ALA A 354 11.54 12.71 -34.01
C ALA A 354 11.96 11.27 -33.66
N ARG A 355 11.06 10.28 -33.82
CA ARG A 355 11.35 8.86 -33.54
C ARG A 355 11.76 8.07 -34.78
N SER A 356 11.24 8.40 -35.96
CA SER A 356 11.64 7.78 -37.24
C SER A 356 13.09 8.10 -37.59
N THR A 357 13.60 9.29 -37.29
CA THR A 357 15.04 9.62 -37.40
C THR A 357 15.91 8.77 -36.47
N ARG A 358 15.41 8.39 -35.29
CA ARG A 358 16.11 7.50 -34.34
C ARG A 358 16.04 6.03 -34.77
N MET A 359 14.89 5.57 -35.27
CA MET A 359 14.70 4.21 -35.79
C MET A 359 15.42 3.99 -37.12
N LEU A 360 15.41 4.95 -38.04
CA LEU A 360 16.21 4.91 -39.27
C LEU A 360 17.71 4.89 -38.95
N ARG A 361 18.19 5.63 -37.93
CA ARG A 361 19.59 5.54 -37.45
C ARG A 361 19.96 4.15 -36.92
N LEU A 362 19.05 3.48 -36.20
CA LEU A 362 19.26 2.11 -35.70
C LEU A 362 19.16 1.05 -36.82
N ARG A 363 18.31 1.26 -37.83
CA ARG A 363 18.12 0.33 -38.96
C ARG A 363 19.18 0.48 -40.06
N THR A 364 19.76 1.66 -40.24
CA THR A 364 20.70 1.95 -41.34
C THR A 364 22.18 1.92 -40.93
N GLY A 365 22.52 1.84 -39.64
CA GLY A 365 23.90 1.73 -39.17
C GLY A 365 24.83 2.88 -39.60
N LYS A 366 24.28 3.99 -40.11
CA LYS A 366 25.08 5.13 -40.59
C LYS A 366 25.31 6.12 -39.45
N ARG A 367 26.53 6.12 -38.90
CA ARG A 367 27.09 7.26 -38.17
C ARG A 367 27.24 8.43 -39.16
N GLU A 368 26.83 9.63 -38.74
CA GLU A 368 27.08 10.86 -39.52
C GLU A 368 28.59 11.06 -39.71
N PRO A 369 29.04 11.61 -40.86
CA PRO A 369 30.44 11.96 -41.06
C PRO A 369 30.79 13.11 -40.11
N VAL A 370 31.91 12.96 -39.40
CA VAL A 370 32.54 14.07 -38.68
C VAL A 370 33.01 15.07 -39.73
N GLU A 371 32.47 16.29 -39.71
CA GLU A 371 33.02 17.41 -40.48
C GLU A 371 34.45 17.69 -39.95
N GLN A 372 35.45 17.23 -40.70
CA GLN A 372 36.81 17.76 -40.60
C GLN A 372 36.81 19.12 -41.30
N GLY A 373 36.80 20.18 -40.50
CA GLY A 373 37.11 21.53 -40.98
C GLY A 373 38.60 21.61 -41.32
N ASP A 374 38.91 21.52 -42.61
CA ASP A 374 40.23 21.84 -43.14
C ASP A 374 40.45 23.36 -43.14
N VAL A 375 41.53 23.77 -42.47
CA VAL A 375 42.11 25.10 -42.47
C VAL A 375 42.94 25.27 -43.75
N PRO A 376 42.79 26.35 -44.54
CA PRO A 376 43.81 26.73 -45.51
C PRO A 376 44.77 27.75 -44.91
N GLU A 377 46.06 27.40 -44.96
CA GLU A 377 47.20 28.26 -44.66
C GLU A 377 47.28 29.50 -45.57
N SER A 378 47.91 30.51 -44.98
CA SER A 378 48.29 31.83 -45.46
C SER A 378 49.11 31.90 -46.76
N ARG A 379 48.89 32.95 -47.56
CA ARG A 379 49.82 34.07 -47.89
C ARG A 379 49.57 34.65 -49.29
N LEU A 380 49.18 35.92 -49.33
CA LEU A 380 49.97 37.03 -49.88
C LEU A 380 49.51 38.34 -49.24
#